data_AF-A0A2S9JBK8-F1
#
_entry.id   AF-A0A2S9JBK8-F1
#
_cell.length_a   1.000
_cell.length_b   1.000
_cell.length_c   1.000
_cell.angle_alpha   90.00
_cell.angle_beta   90.00
_cell.angle_gamma   90.00
#
_symmetry.space_group_name_H-M   'P 1'
#
loop_
_entity.id
_entity.type
_entity.pdbx_description
1 polymer ?
#
loop_
_entity_poly.entity_id
_entity_poly.type
_entity_poly.pdbx_seq_one_letter_code
_entity_poly.pdbx_strand_id
1 'polypeptide(L)'
;MSNPVLVEVFRGETVESRHRGAVVVTDGDGRIVYSVGDIERPTFPRSAIKAIQALPLVESGAADAYGFGNEELAMACASHSGEPLHVSKAADMLGRAGLDLSALECGAHWSSDQSVLIAQARSMQEPTALHNNCSGKHSGFLCTCVHLGIETAGYSTLGSPTQTMVCEAMESVTGAVHALDRCGTDGCSIPTYAIPLKSLAHGFARMVTGTGLPPVRAKAAKRLLDATMAAPYYVAGTNRACTRLMEMAPGRIFVKTGAEGVFVAALPEFGLGIAIKCDDGATRASEAMVAAVLARIFRNDAELESKLDRFADREMRNWNGITYGVVSPADILTEANIN
;
A
#
# COMPACT_ATOMS: atom_id res chain seq x y z
N MET A 1 -19.43 15.50 -4.07
CA MET A 1 -19.38 16.46 -2.93
C MET A 1 -18.04 17.20 -3.00
N SER A 2 -17.89 18.43 -2.52
CA SER A 2 -16.55 19.04 -2.50
C SER A 2 -15.74 18.46 -1.34
N ASN A 3 -14.50 18.03 -1.61
CA ASN A 3 -13.61 17.47 -0.58
C ASN A 3 -13.22 18.55 0.44
N PRO A 4 -13.37 18.32 1.76
CA PRO A 4 -12.96 19.29 2.77
C PRO A 4 -11.44 19.33 2.93
N VAL A 5 -10.95 20.34 3.65
CA VAL A 5 -9.56 20.41 4.10
C VAL A 5 -9.38 19.39 5.21
N LEU A 6 -8.39 18.51 5.06
CA LEU A 6 -8.12 17.42 6.00
C LEU A 6 -6.75 17.59 6.68
N VAL A 7 -5.82 18.33 6.08
CA VAL A 7 -4.50 18.64 6.65
C VAL A 7 -4.14 20.07 6.29
N GLU A 8 -3.57 20.78 7.25
CA GLU A 8 -2.99 22.11 7.06
C GLU A 8 -1.48 22.07 7.29
N VAL A 9 -0.76 22.94 6.61
CA VAL A 9 0.68 23.13 6.79
C VAL A 9 0.91 24.55 7.25
N PHE A 10 1.62 24.70 8.36
CA PHE A 10 1.83 25.97 9.04
C PHE A 10 3.26 26.47 8.89
N ARG A 11 3.38 27.80 8.84
CA ARG A 11 4.63 28.57 8.95
C ARG A 11 4.46 29.55 10.12
N GLY A 12 5.04 29.22 11.27
CA GLY A 12 4.63 29.86 12.53
C GLY A 12 3.15 29.55 12.80
N GLU A 13 2.36 30.57 13.07
CA GLU A 13 0.92 30.45 13.35
C GLU A 13 0.03 30.53 12.09
N THR A 14 0.63 30.82 10.92
CA THR A 14 -0.12 31.05 9.67
C THR A 14 -0.21 29.76 8.84
N VAL A 15 -1.42 29.45 8.35
CA VAL A 15 -1.64 28.37 7.38
C VAL A 15 -1.01 28.75 6.04
N GLU A 16 0.03 28.03 5.63
CA GLU A 16 0.74 28.19 4.36
C GLU A 16 0.13 27.31 3.25
N SER A 17 -0.37 26.12 3.57
CA SER A 17 -0.99 25.21 2.60
C SER A 17 -2.14 24.42 3.20
N ARG A 18 -3.11 24.05 2.35
CA ARG A 18 -4.26 23.23 2.72
C ARG A 18 -4.36 22.05 1.77
N HIS A 19 -4.44 20.86 2.35
CA HIS A 19 -4.60 19.61 1.62
C HIS A 19 -6.03 19.11 1.81
N ARG A 20 -6.72 18.89 0.69
CA ARG A 20 -8.12 18.44 0.65
C ARG A 20 -8.19 16.97 0.27
N GLY A 21 -9.24 16.28 0.66
CA GLY A 21 -9.39 14.89 0.27
C GLY A 21 -10.64 14.20 0.80
N ALA A 22 -10.61 12.88 0.74
CA ALA A 22 -11.65 12.00 1.25
C ALA A 22 -11.07 10.87 2.10
N VAL A 23 -11.85 10.42 3.08
CA VAL A 23 -11.55 9.29 3.97
C VAL A 23 -12.82 8.47 4.08
N VAL A 24 -12.68 7.14 4.08
CA VAL A 24 -13.78 6.23 4.37
C VAL A 24 -13.27 5.03 5.16
N VAL A 25 -14.04 4.65 6.17
CA VAL A 25 -13.84 3.49 7.04
C VAL A 25 -15.08 2.60 6.92
N THR A 26 -14.89 1.33 6.62
CA THR A 26 -15.97 0.36 6.42
C THR A 26 -15.71 -0.92 7.19
N ASP A 27 -16.76 -1.61 7.62
CA ASP A 27 -16.67 -2.98 8.12
C ASP A 27 -16.73 -4.02 6.98
N GLY A 28 -16.60 -5.30 7.33
CA GLY A 28 -16.65 -6.42 6.39
C GLY A 28 -17.99 -6.58 5.66
N ASP A 29 -19.09 -6.14 6.27
CA ASP A 29 -20.43 -6.17 5.67
C ASP A 29 -20.66 -4.99 4.70
N GLY A 30 -19.73 -4.03 4.66
CA GLY A 30 -19.76 -2.86 3.79
C GLY A 30 -20.51 -1.67 4.39
N ARG A 31 -20.84 -1.72 5.68
CA ARG A 31 -21.37 -0.56 6.39
C ARG A 31 -20.26 0.47 6.53
N ILE A 32 -20.59 1.71 6.19
CA ILE A 32 -19.71 2.85 6.42
C ILE A 32 -19.76 3.19 7.92
N VAL A 33 -18.62 3.03 8.59
CA VAL A 33 -18.42 3.40 10.00
C VAL A 33 -18.12 4.90 10.10
N TYR A 34 -17.30 5.40 9.17
CA TYR A 34 -16.97 6.81 9.09
C TYR A 34 -16.69 7.20 7.64
N SER A 35 -17.09 8.41 7.24
CA SER A 35 -16.72 8.97 5.94
C SER A 35 -16.69 10.48 5.96
N VAL A 36 -15.76 11.05 5.19
CA VAL A 36 -15.68 12.48 4.92
C VAL A 36 -15.17 12.71 3.49
N GLY A 37 -15.71 13.70 2.80
CA GLY A 37 -15.38 13.98 1.39
C GLY A 37 -16.13 13.11 0.38
N ASP A 38 -15.66 13.10 -0.87
CA ASP A 38 -16.24 12.37 -2.00
C ASP A 38 -15.67 10.95 -2.10
N ILE A 39 -16.36 10.01 -1.46
CA ILE A 39 -15.97 8.60 -1.40
C ILE A 39 -16.41 7.78 -2.63
N GLU A 40 -17.22 8.38 -3.51
CA GLU A 40 -17.75 7.76 -4.72
C GLU A 40 -16.84 8.03 -5.93
N ARG A 41 -16.05 9.11 -5.88
CA ARG A 41 -15.14 9.50 -6.95
C ARG A 41 -14.19 8.34 -7.31
N PRO A 42 -14.16 7.91 -8.59
CA PRO A 42 -13.20 6.93 -9.06
C PRO A 42 -11.76 7.38 -8.80
N THR A 43 -10.99 6.53 -8.13
CA THR A 43 -9.60 6.77 -7.73
C THR A 43 -8.77 5.58 -8.17
N PHE A 44 -7.61 5.86 -8.79
CA PHE A 44 -6.63 4.80 -9.03
C PHE A 44 -5.98 4.42 -7.71
N PRO A 45 -6.09 3.16 -7.25
CA PRO A 45 -5.48 2.75 -5.99
C PRO A 45 -3.95 2.71 -6.05
N ARG A 46 -3.39 2.56 -7.26
CA ARG A 46 -1.93 2.44 -7.49
C ARG A 46 -1.34 1.35 -6.58
N SER A 47 -0.14 1.56 -6.03
CA SER A 47 0.54 0.62 -5.14
C SER A 47 -0.18 0.25 -3.84
N ALA A 48 -1.32 0.86 -3.50
CA ALA A 48 -2.06 0.55 -2.28
C ALA A 48 -2.67 -0.88 -2.30
N ILE A 49 -3.04 -1.38 -3.48
CA ILE A 49 -3.77 -2.66 -3.64
C ILE A 49 -2.87 -3.88 -3.80
N LYS A 50 -1.56 -3.76 -3.60
CA LYS A 50 -0.61 -4.85 -3.87
C LYS A 50 -0.89 -6.14 -3.09
N ALA A 51 -1.49 -6.04 -1.90
CA ALA A 51 -1.95 -7.20 -1.14
C ALA A 51 -3.07 -7.98 -1.86
N ILE A 52 -3.95 -7.28 -2.59
CA ILE A 52 -4.97 -7.92 -3.43
C ILE A 52 -4.32 -8.51 -4.68
N GLN A 53 -3.39 -7.79 -5.30
CA GLN A 53 -2.66 -8.25 -6.48
C GLN A 53 -1.84 -9.52 -6.21
N ALA A 54 -1.38 -9.74 -4.97
CA ALA A 54 -0.63 -10.91 -4.57
C ALA A 54 -1.50 -12.15 -4.27
N LEU A 55 -2.84 -12.04 -4.28
CA LEU A 55 -3.73 -13.18 -4.01
C LEU A 55 -3.48 -14.38 -4.93
N PRO A 56 -3.34 -14.23 -6.27
CA PRO A 56 -3.10 -15.37 -7.15
C PRO A 56 -1.84 -16.18 -6.80
N LEU A 57 -0.80 -15.55 -6.25
CA LEU A 57 0.42 -16.24 -5.82
C LEU A 57 0.15 -17.23 -4.68
N VAL A 58 -0.77 -16.91 -3.77
CA VAL A 58 -1.11 -17.78 -2.64
C VAL A 58 -2.23 -18.75 -3.03
N GLU A 59 -3.25 -18.27 -3.74
CA GLU A 59 -4.42 -19.07 -4.15
C GLU A 59 -4.05 -20.21 -5.11
N SER A 60 -3.06 -19.99 -5.98
CA SER A 60 -2.55 -21.02 -6.91
C SER A 60 -1.74 -22.11 -6.24
N GLY A 61 -1.29 -21.92 -4.99
CA GLY A 61 -0.32 -22.80 -4.32
C GLY A 61 1.15 -22.51 -4.66
N ALA A 62 1.43 -21.55 -5.54
CA ALA A 62 2.80 -21.19 -5.92
C ALA A 62 3.64 -20.77 -4.71
N ALA A 63 3.10 -19.95 -3.80
CA ALA A 63 3.79 -19.55 -2.58
C ALA A 63 4.27 -20.76 -1.74
N ASP A 64 3.43 -21.79 -1.61
CA ASP A 64 3.78 -22.98 -0.83
C ASP A 64 4.78 -23.87 -1.58
N ALA A 65 4.63 -24.01 -2.90
CA ALA A 65 5.56 -24.76 -3.74
C ALA A 65 6.99 -24.20 -3.71
N TYR A 66 7.14 -22.88 -3.63
CA TYR A 66 8.45 -22.23 -3.49
C TYR A 66 8.93 -22.07 -2.03
N GLY A 67 8.13 -22.48 -1.04
CA GLY A 67 8.47 -22.34 0.38
C GLY A 67 8.58 -20.88 0.82
N PHE A 68 7.67 -20.02 0.36
CA PHE A 68 7.63 -18.60 0.69
C PHE A 68 7.05 -18.35 2.09
N GLY A 69 7.82 -17.63 2.91
CA GLY A 69 7.47 -17.20 4.25
C GLY A 69 7.01 -15.74 4.27
N ASN A 70 7.13 -15.09 5.44
CA ASN A 70 6.63 -13.73 5.63
C ASN A 70 7.36 -12.71 4.75
N GLU A 71 8.67 -12.86 4.56
CA GLU A 71 9.48 -11.90 3.79
C GLU A 71 9.13 -11.91 2.30
N GLU A 72 8.98 -13.08 1.68
CA GLU A 72 8.62 -13.20 0.27
C GLU A 72 7.18 -12.74 0.01
N LEU A 73 6.25 -13.06 0.91
CA LEU A 73 4.87 -12.60 0.81
C LEU A 73 4.75 -11.09 1.03
N ALA A 74 5.55 -10.52 1.94
CA ALA A 74 5.67 -9.08 2.10
C ALA A 74 6.24 -8.42 0.83
N MET A 75 7.27 -9.02 0.21
CA MET A 75 7.83 -8.58 -1.07
C MET A 75 6.81 -8.63 -2.21
N ALA A 76 5.96 -9.66 -2.28
CA ALA A 76 4.88 -9.74 -3.26
C ALA A 76 3.85 -8.60 -3.10
N CYS A 77 3.72 -8.05 -1.89
CA CYS A 77 2.86 -6.90 -1.57
C CYS A 77 3.60 -5.54 -1.63
N ALA A 78 4.89 -5.53 -1.99
CA ALA A 78 5.77 -4.41 -1.69
C ALA A 78 5.72 -3.27 -2.69
N SER A 79 5.92 -2.06 -2.17
CA SER A 79 6.42 -0.90 -2.90
C SER A 79 7.71 -0.43 -2.22
N HIS A 80 8.72 -1.29 -2.23
CA HIS A 80 9.91 -1.15 -1.38
C HIS A 80 10.86 -0.05 -1.83
N SER A 81 11.84 0.29 -0.99
CA SER A 81 12.76 1.41 -1.25
C SER A 81 13.97 1.04 -2.10
N GLY A 82 14.12 -0.21 -2.54
CA GLY A 82 15.22 -0.64 -3.43
C GLY A 82 16.53 -0.96 -2.70
N GLU A 83 16.45 -1.07 -1.37
CA GLU A 83 17.59 -1.35 -0.49
C GLU A 83 18.15 -2.78 -0.68
N PRO A 84 19.39 -3.06 -0.22
CA PRO A 84 20.04 -4.37 -0.44
C PRO A 84 19.20 -5.57 0.00
N LEU A 85 18.49 -5.42 1.14
CA LEU A 85 17.41 -6.29 1.65
C LEU A 85 16.45 -6.77 0.55
N HIS A 86 15.86 -5.78 -0.10
CA HIS A 86 14.83 -5.96 -1.11
C HIS A 86 15.38 -6.54 -2.40
N VAL A 87 16.52 -6.02 -2.86
CA VAL A 87 17.18 -6.47 -4.10
C VAL A 87 17.54 -7.94 -4.00
N SER A 88 18.16 -8.35 -2.89
CA SER A 88 18.53 -9.75 -2.65
C SER A 88 17.30 -10.65 -2.58
N LYS A 89 16.22 -10.22 -1.90
CA LYS A 89 15.00 -11.02 -1.79
C LYS A 89 14.24 -11.16 -3.11
N ALA A 90 14.14 -10.09 -3.90
CA ALA A 90 13.52 -10.14 -5.23
C ALA A 90 14.29 -11.09 -6.17
N ALA A 91 15.62 -11.10 -6.09
CA ALA A 91 16.47 -12.02 -6.84
C ALA A 91 16.31 -13.48 -6.38
N ASP A 92 16.24 -13.74 -5.07
CA ASP A 92 15.98 -15.08 -4.52
C ASP A 92 14.63 -15.63 -5.02
N MET A 93 13.57 -14.83 -4.96
CA MET A 93 12.24 -15.23 -5.45
C MET A 93 12.28 -15.62 -6.94
N LEU A 94 12.93 -14.82 -7.79
CA LEU A 94 13.10 -15.15 -9.21
C LEU A 94 13.92 -16.42 -9.42
N GLY A 95 15.04 -16.55 -8.69
CA GLY A 95 15.92 -17.71 -8.78
C GLY A 95 15.22 -19.02 -8.42
N ARG A 96 14.31 -19.02 -7.44
CA ARG A 96 13.49 -20.20 -7.11
C ARG A 96 12.54 -20.61 -8.23
N ALA A 97 12.11 -19.66 -9.06
CA ALA A 97 11.33 -19.91 -10.27
C ALA A 97 12.20 -20.23 -11.51
N GLY A 98 13.53 -20.31 -11.36
CA GLY A 98 14.45 -20.54 -12.48
C GLY A 98 14.60 -19.32 -13.40
N LEU A 99 14.28 -18.12 -12.91
CA LEU A 99 14.34 -16.86 -13.65
C LEU A 99 15.46 -15.95 -13.10
N ASP A 100 15.83 -14.95 -13.89
CA ASP A 100 16.71 -13.86 -13.47
C ASP A 100 16.04 -12.49 -13.68
N LEU A 101 16.80 -11.41 -13.44
CA LEU A 101 16.29 -10.05 -13.54
C LEU A 101 15.78 -9.66 -14.93
N SER A 102 16.18 -10.36 -16.00
CA SER A 102 15.75 -10.08 -17.38
C SER A 102 14.26 -10.38 -17.61
N ALA A 103 13.64 -11.20 -16.75
CA ALA A 103 12.21 -11.48 -16.80
C ALA A 103 11.35 -10.31 -16.25
N LEU A 104 11.95 -9.32 -15.58
CA LEU A 104 11.21 -8.20 -14.99
C LEU A 104 10.86 -7.13 -16.03
N GLU A 105 9.59 -6.75 -16.09
CA GLU A 105 9.05 -5.73 -17.02
C GLU A 105 8.75 -4.38 -16.33
N CYS A 106 9.18 -4.20 -15.08
CA CYS A 106 8.91 -2.99 -14.30
C CYS A 106 9.88 -1.84 -14.57
N GLY A 107 10.99 -2.07 -15.30
CA GLY A 107 12.08 -1.11 -15.48
C GLY A 107 12.93 -0.91 -14.23
N ALA A 108 13.93 -0.03 -14.27
CA ALA A 108 14.87 0.22 -13.18
C ALA A 108 14.81 1.68 -12.69
N HIS A 109 15.05 1.88 -11.40
CA HIS A 109 15.26 3.20 -10.80
C HIS A 109 16.13 3.09 -9.55
N TRP A 110 16.75 4.18 -9.13
CA TRP A 110 17.54 4.25 -7.90
C TRP A 110 16.69 4.07 -6.64
N SER A 111 17.33 3.68 -5.53
CA SER A 111 16.64 3.54 -4.24
C SER A 111 16.03 4.85 -3.76
N SER A 112 14.96 4.76 -2.96
CA SER A 112 14.27 5.93 -2.42
C SER A 112 14.87 6.46 -1.11
N ASP A 113 15.60 5.63 -0.35
CA ASP A 113 16.33 6.12 0.83
C ASP A 113 17.61 6.85 0.38
N GLN A 114 17.81 8.07 0.88
CA GLN A 114 18.89 8.94 0.42
C GLN A 114 20.28 8.36 0.73
N SER A 115 20.46 7.75 1.91
CA SER A 115 21.75 7.19 2.30
C SER A 115 22.11 5.99 1.41
N VAL A 116 21.11 5.15 1.11
CA VAL A 116 21.25 3.99 0.22
C VAL A 116 21.47 4.42 -1.22
N LEU A 117 20.74 5.42 -1.71
CA LEU A 117 20.95 5.99 -3.06
C LEU A 117 22.38 6.50 -3.20
N ILE A 118 22.88 7.28 -2.24
CA ILE A 118 24.25 7.82 -2.28
C ILE A 118 25.28 6.69 -2.26
N ALA A 119 25.07 5.65 -1.45
CA ALA A 119 25.95 4.48 -1.43
C ALA A 119 25.95 3.77 -2.79
N GLN A 120 24.76 3.50 -3.34
CA GLN A 120 24.57 2.90 -4.65
C GLN A 120 25.26 3.70 -5.76
N ALA A 121 25.00 4.99 -5.85
CA ALA A 121 25.61 5.87 -6.86
C ALA A 121 27.14 5.94 -6.79
N ARG A 122 27.74 5.63 -5.63
CA ARG A 122 29.20 5.53 -5.46
C ARG A 122 29.75 4.14 -5.81
N SER A 123 28.97 3.08 -5.59
CA SER A 123 29.43 1.69 -5.71
C SER A 123 28.99 0.99 -6.99
N MET A 124 28.01 1.52 -7.72
CA MET A 124 27.46 0.90 -8.93
C MET A 124 27.33 1.89 -10.08
N GLN A 125 27.34 1.39 -11.31
CA GLN A 125 27.20 2.21 -12.51
C GLN A 125 25.75 2.66 -12.73
N GLU A 126 24.79 1.73 -12.59
CA GLU A 126 23.36 1.97 -12.79
C GLU A 126 22.50 0.97 -12.01
N PRO A 127 21.26 1.31 -11.64
CA PRO A 127 20.35 0.38 -11.00
C PRO A 127 19.82 -0.66 -12.00
N THR A 128 19.43 -1.82 -11.49
CA THR A 128 18.75 -2.87 -12.27
C THR A 128 17.25 -2.92 -11.95
N ALA A 129 16.48 -3.72 -12.69
CA ALA A 129 15.06 -3.91 -12.44
C ALA A 129 14.75 -4.43 -11.01
N LEU A 130 15.72 -5.09 -10.34
CA LEU A 130 15.58 -5.51 -8.94
C LEU A 130 15.46 -4.34 -7.96
N HIS A 131 15.99 -3.16 -8.31
CA HIS A 131 15.93 -1.95 -7.49
C HIS A 131 14.59 -1.23 -7.61
N ASN A 132 13.79 -1.58 -8.62
CA ASN A 132 12.47 -1.03 -8.79
C ASN A 132 11.60 -1.34 -7.57
N ASN A 133 10.86 -0.35 -7.07
CA ASN A 133 10.03 -0.51 -5.89
C ASN A 133 8.94 -1.58 -6.05
N CYS A 134 8.59 -1.95 -7.29
CA CYS A 134 7.63 -2.98 -7.60
C CYS A 134 8.25 -4.36 -7.87
N SER A 135 9.58 -4.50 -7.83
CA SER A 135 10.24 -5.74 -8.27
C SER A 135 9.75 -6.96 -7.48
N GLY A 136 9.55 -6.87 -6.17
CA GLY A 136 8.96 -7.94 -5.36
C GLY A 136 7.56 -8.41 -5.82
N LYS A 137 6.65 -7.47 -6.13
CA LYS A 137 5.32 -7.77 -6.69
C LYS A 137 5.45 -8.47 -8.05
N HIS A 138 6.36 -7.99 -8.90
CA HIS A 138 6.60 -8.59 -10.22
C HIS A 138 7.22 -9.99 -10.10
N SER A 139 8.15 -10.21 -9.17
CA SER A 139 8.67 -11.55 -8.85
C SER A 139 7.55 -12.50 -8.42
N GLY A 140 6.58 -12.02 -7.62
CA GLY A 140 5.38 -12.79 -7.25
C GLY A 140 4.53 -13.18 -8.47
N PHE A 141 4.31 -12.27 -9.42
CA PHE A 141 3.61 -12.58 -10.67
C PHE A 141 4.35 -13.63 -11.49
N LEU A 142 5.67 -13.48 -11.66
CA LEU A 142 6.48 -14.42 -12.42
C LEU A 142 6.55 -15.80 -11.79
N CYS A 143 6.67 -15.89 -10.46
CA CYS A 143 6.58 -17.16 -9.73
C CYS A 143 5.23 -17.83 -9.98
N THR A 144 4.14 -17.06 -9.98
CA THR A 144 2.80 -17.56 -10.29
C THR A 144 2.72 -18.06 -11.73
N CYS A 145 3.28 -17.33 -12.69
CA CYS A 145 3.32 -17.74 -14.10
C CYS A 145 4.03 -19.09 -14.26
N VAL A 146 5.25 -19.21 -13.74
CA VAL A 146 6.05 -20.44 -13.87
C VAL A 146 5.33 -21.62 -13.20
N HIS A 147 4.78 -21.43 -12.01
CA HIS A 147 4.06 -22.48 -11.29
C HIS A 147 2.84 -23.01 -12.08
N LEU A 148 2.13 -22.12 -12.78
CA LEU A 148 0.94 -22.46 -13.57
C LEU A 148 1.26 -22.84 -15.02
N GLY A 149 2.52 -22.80 -15.45
CA GLY A 149 2.92 -23.04 -16.84
C GLY A 149 2.45 -21.95 -17.82
N ILE A 150 2.29 -20.72 -17.34
CA ILE A 150 1.92 -19.54 -18.12
C ILE A 150 3.19 -18.88 -18.69
N GLU A 151 3.12 -18.38 -19.93
CA GLU A 151 4.21 -17.61 -20.53
C GLU A 151 4.58 -16.40 -19.65
N THR A 152 5.87 -16.26 -19.40
CA THR A 152 6.40 -15.19 -18.55
C THR A 152 6.52 -13.90 -19.34
N ALA A 153 6.89 -13.95 -20.62
CA ALA A 153 6.99 -12.75 -21.45
C ALA A 153 5.61 -12.09 -21.64
N GLY A 154 5.53 -10.79 -21.39
CA GLY A 154 4.31 -10.01 -21.53
C GLY A 154 3.33 -10.13 -20.35
N TYR A 155 3.71 -10.74 -19.22
CA TYR A 155 2.84 -10.86 -18.04
C TYR A 155 2.31 -9.53 -17.52
N SER A 156 3.00 -8.40 -17.76
CA SER A 156 2.54 -7.07 -17.36
C SER A 156 1.51 -6.46 -18.29
N THR A 157 1.28 -7.06 -19.47
CA THR A 157 0.42 -6.51 -20.52
C THR A 157 -1.05 -6.63 -20.18
N LEU A 158 -1.84 -5.61 -20.52
CA LEU A 158 -3.29 -5.65 -20.41
C LEU A 158 -3.87 -6.87 -21.15
N GLY A 159 -4.68 -7.67 -20.46
CA GLY A 159 -5.29 -8.88 -21.01
C GLY A 159 -4.39 -10.12 -21.02
N SER A 160 -3.14 -10.03 -20.51
CA SER A 160 -2.35 -11.22 -20.23
C SER A 160 -3.05 -12.11 -19.19
N PRO A 161 -2.82 -13.44 -19.18
CA PRO A 161 -3.41 -14.32 -18.18
C PRO A 161 -3.16 -13.84 -16.74
N THR A 162 -1.96 -13.31 -16.47
CA THR A 162 -1.59 -12.75 -15.17
C THR A 162 -2.41 -11.52 -14.80
N GLN A 163 -2.55 -10.54 -15.72
CA GLN A 163 -3.34 -9.35 -15.43
C GLN A 163 -4.84 -9.66 -15.36
N THR A 164 -5.33 -10.69 -16.06
CA THR A 164 -6.71 -11.18 -15.91
C THR A 164 -6.95 -11.74 -14.50
N MET A 165 -6.08 -12.62 -14.00
CA MET A 165 -6.18 -13.14 -12.62
C MET A 165 -6.15 -12.01 -11.57
N VAL A 166 -5.27 -11.02 -11.77
CA VAL A 166 -5.18 -9.85 -10.88
C VAL A 166 -6.46 -9.02 -10.94
N CYS A 167 -7.02 -8.81 -12.13
CA CYS A 167 -8.28 -8.09 -12.32
C CYS A 167 -9.43 -8.79 -11.60
N GLU A 168 -9.59 -10.10 -11.80
CA GLU A 168 -10.63 -10.91 -11.14
C GLU A 168 -10.50 -10.89 -9.61
N ALA A 169 -9.28 -10.98 -9.08
CA ALA A 169 -9.03 -10.88 -7.64
C ALA A 169 -9.45 -9.50 -7.11
N MET A 170 -9.12 -8.43 -7.85
CA MET A 170 -9.49 -7.06 -7.50
C MET A 170 -11.00 -6.83 -7.51
N GLU A 171 -11.71 -7.23 -8.56
CA GLU A 171 -13.17 -7.11 -8.66
C GLU A 171 -13.86 -7.92 -7.57
N SER A 172 -13.38 -9.15 -7.33
CA SER A 172 -13.95 -10.01 -6.29
C SER A 172 -13.80 -9.45 -4.88
N VAL A 173 -12.65 -8.85 -4.57
CA VAL A 173 -12.38 -8.26 -3.24
C VAL A 173 -13.10 -6.93 -3.07
N THR A 174 -12.99 -6.03 -4.04
CA THR A 174 -13.52 -4.65 -3.92
C THR A 174 -14.99 -4.53 -4.28
N GLY A 175 -15.55 -5.52 -4.99
CA GLY A 175 -16.90 -5.47 -5.54
C GLY A 175 -17.10 -4.42 -6.62
N ALA A 176 -16.02 -3.75 -7.07
CA ALA A 176 -16.08 -2.72 -8.11
C ALA A 176 -15.74 -3.31 -9.47
N VAL A 177 -16.47 -2.88 -10.49
CA VAL A 177 -16.22 -3.26 -11.89
C VAL A 177 -14.99 -2.55 -12.41
N HIS A 178 -14.11 -3.30 -13.07
CA HIS A 178 -12.93 -2.79 -13.75
C HIS A 178 -13.25 -2.51 -15.23
N ALA A 179 -13.70 -1.28 -15.48
CA ALA A 179 -14.05 -0.85 -16.83
C ALA A 179 -12.81 -0.35 -17.61
N LEU A 180 -12.72 -0.71 -18.90
CA LEU A 180 -11.58 -0.36 -19.75
C LEU A 180 -11.45 1.16 -20.00
N ASP A 181 -12.56 1.89 -20.01
CA ASP A 181 -12.58 3.37 -20.10
C ASP A 181 -12.03 4.06 -18.84
N ARG A 182 -11.85 3.29 -17.76
CA ARG A 182 -11.25 3.71 -16.49
C ARG A 182 -9.92 2.99 -16.20
N CYS A 183 -9.35 2.36 -17.22
CA CYS A 183 -8.04 1.73 -17.16
C CYS A 183 -6.95 2.75 -17.49
N GLY A 184 -5.85 2.70 -16.74
CA GLY A 184 -4.62 3.40 -17.04
C GLY A 184 -3.41 2.49 -16.82
N THR A 185 -2.22 3.04 -17.01
CA THR A 185 -0.95 2.32 -16.81
C THR A 185 -0.26 2.81 -15.53
N ASP A 186 0.17 1.87 -14.69
CA ASP A 186 0.99 2.18 -13.51
C ASP A 186 2.45 2.40 -13.92
N GLY A 187 3.25 3.05 -13.08
CA GLY A 187 4.66 3.38 -13.37
C GLY A 187 5.59 2.16 -13.46
N CYS A 188 5.07 0.98 -13.11
CA CYS A 188 5.74 -0.32 -13.27
C CYS A 188 5.16 -1.14 -14.44
N SER A 189 4.48 -0.48 -15.38
CA SER A 189 3.98 -1.04 -16.65
C SER A 189 2.69 -1.86 -16.59
N ILE A 190 2.17 -2.21 -15.39
CA ILE A 190 0.92 -2.98 -15.28
C ILE A 190 -0.34 -2.09 -15.41
N PRO A 191 -1.49 -2.65 -15.82
CA PRO A 191 -2.79 -1.98 -15.76
C PRO A 191 -3.19 -1.57 -14.34
N THR A 192 -3.92 -0.47 -14.24
CA THR A 192 -4.59 -0.03 -13.00
C THR A 192 -5.96 0.56 -13.34
N TYR A 193 -6.95 0.30 -12.49
CA TYR A 193 -8.35 0.66 -12.75
C TYR A 193 -8.83 1.64 -11.68
N ALA A 194 -9.47 2.73 -12.10
CA ALA A 194 -10.07 3.67 -11.17
C ALA A 194 -11.41 3.12 -10.65
N ILE A 195 -11.51 2.95 -9.33
CA ILE A 195 -12.71 2.46 -8.66
C ILE A 195 -13.14 3.42 -7.54
N PRO A 196 -14.41 3.38 -7.07
CA PRO A 196 -14.84 4.22 -5.95
C PRO A 196 -13.97 4.01 -4.70
N LEU A 197 -13.65 5.09 -3.99
CA LEU A 197 -12.81 5.02 -2.79
C LEU A 197 -13.42 4.10 -1.71
N LYS A 198 -14.75 4.12 -1.55
CA LYS A 198 -15.46 3.22 -0.63
C LYS A 198 -15.25 1.73 -0.94
N SER A 199 -15.12 1.37 -2.22
CA SER A 199 -14.90 -0.01 -2.65
C SER A 199 -13.50 -0.50 -2.26
N LEU A 200 -12.52 0.41 -2.21
CA LEU A 200 -11.18 0.09 -1.69
C LEU A 200 -11.23 -0.21 -0.19
N ALA A 201 -11.88 0.64 0.60
CA ALA A 201 -12.02 0.40 2.05
C ALA A 201 -12.75 -0.92 2.32
N HIS A 202 -13.87 -1.15 1.63
CA HIS A 202 -14.64 -2.39 1.80
C HIS A 202 -13.82 -3.62 1.41
N GLY A 203 -13.04 -3.55 0.33
CA GLY A 203 -12.15 -4.63 -0.08
C GLY A 203 -11.16 -5.03 1.02
N PHE A 204 -10.51 -4.06 1.67
CA PHE A 204 -9.59 -4.34 2.78
C PHE A 204 -10.31 -4.83 4.04
N ALA A 205 -11.54 -4.36 4.30
CA ALA A 205 -12.36 -4.90 5.38
C ALA A 205 -12.71 -6.38 5.15
N ARG A 206 -13.05 -6.75 3.90
CA ARG A 206 -13.30 -8.15 3.50
C ARG A 206 -12.05 -9.01 3.56
N MET A 207 -10.88 -8.48 3.19
CA MET A 207 -9.61 -9.23 3.32
C MET A 207 -9.30 -9.61 4.77
N VAL A 208 -9.64 -8.73 5.72
CA VAL A 208 -9.46 -8.98 7.15
C VAL A 208 -10.51 -9.95 7.70
N THR A 209 -11.79 -9.73 7.39
CA THR A 209 -12.91 -10.46 7.98
C THR A 209 -13.22 -11.78 7.28
N GLY A 210 -12.82 -11.92 6.01
CA GLY A 210 -13.24 -13.00 5.11
C GLY A 210 -14.65 -12.84 4.57
N THR A 211 -15.40 -11.81 4.98
CA THR A 211 -16.82 -11.64 4.65
C THR A 211 -17.06 -11.57 3.14
N GLY A 212 -17.95 -12.42 2.64
CA GLY A 212 -18.28 -12.51 1.22
C GLY A 212 -17.14 -13.00 0.31
N LEU A 213 -16.00 -13.44 0.84
CA LEU A 213 -14.92 -14.02 0.04
C LEU A 213 -15.00 -15.55 0.04
N PRO A 214 -14.65 -16.22 -1.06
CA PRO A 214 -14.46 -17.67 -1.05
C PRO A 214 -13.44 -18.09 0.02
N PRO A 215 -13.59 -19.27 0.66
CA PRO A 215 -12.71 -19.69 1.76
C PRO A 215 -11.21 -19.67 1.43
N VAL A 216 -10.84 -20.06 0.21
CA VAL A 216 -9.45 -20.05 -0.27
C VAL A 216 -8.90 -18.62 -0.30
N ARG A 217 -9.69 -17.68 -0.83
CA ARG A 217 -9.33 -16.25 -0.93
C ARG A 217 -9.25 -15.59 0.44
N ALA A 218 -10.21 -15.87 1.33
CA ALA A 218 -10.18 -15.36 2.69
C ALA A 218 -8.91 -15.80 3.44
N LYS A 219 -8.52 -17.08 3.31
CA LYS A 219 -7.27 -17.60 3.88
C LYS A 219 -6.03 -16.95 3.26
N ALA A 220 -6.00 -16.78 1.94
CA ALA A 220 -4.90 -16.12 1.23
C ALA A 220 -4.75 -14.66 1.64
N ALA A 221 -5.87 -13.92 1.71
CA ALA A 221 -5.91 -12.53 2.14
C ALA A 221 -5.36 -12.38 3.55
N LYS A 222 -5.84 -13.18 4.51
CA LYS A 222 -5.33 -13.18 5.87
C LYS A 222 -3.83 -13.46 5.92
N ARG A 223 -3.35 -14.48 5.20
CA ARG A 223 -1.92 -14.83 5.16
C ARG A 223 -1.05 -13.69 4.64
N LEU A 224 -1.48 -12.99 3.59
CA LEU A 224 -0.75 -11.84 3.04
C LEU A 224 -0.71 -10.66 4.02
N LEU A 225 -1.85 -10.33 4.63
CA LEU A 225 -1.91 -9.27 5.65
C LEU A 225 -1.02 -9.61 6.86
N ASP A 226 -1.10 -10.84 7.38
CA ASP A 226 -0.26 -11.28 8.49
C ASP A 226 1.24 -11.21 8.15
N ALA A 227 1.63 -11.69 6.96
CA ALA A 227 3.01 -11.66 6.50
C ALA A 227 3.56 -10.23 6.37
N THR A 228 2.77 -9.32 5.79
CA THR A 228 3.16 -7.90 5.62
C THR A 228 3.32 -7.17 6.95
N MET A 229 2.45 -7.44 7.93
CA MET A 229 2.59 -6.87 9.28
C MET A 229 3.76 -7.49 10.05
N ALA A 230 4.11 -8.75 9.79
CA ALA A 230 5.25 -9.43 10.40
C ALA A 230 6.60 -9.01 9.79
N ALA A 231 6.62 -8.59 8.52
CA ALA A 231 7.83 -8.20 7.79
C ALA A 231 7.69 -6.81 7.12
N PRO A 232 7.36 -5.75 7.89
CA PRO A 232 6.99 -4.45 7.35
C PRO A 232 8.12 -3.75 6.58
N TYR A 233 9.38 -4.02 6.95
CA TYR A 233 10.55 -3.56 6.21
C TYR A 233 10.46 -3.94 4.73
N TYR A 234 10.18 -5.22 4.43
CA TYR A 234 10.10 -5.72 3.05
C TYR A 234 8.96 -5.09 2.23
N VAL A 235 7.93 -4.54 2.88
CA VAL A 235 6.80 -3.90 2.20
C VAL A 235 7.17 -2.53 1.63
N ALA A 236 8.01 -1.77 2.34
CA ALA A 236 8.28 -0.37 2.00
C ALA A 236 9.75 0.07 2.17
N GLY A 237 10.45 -0.41 3.19
CA GLY A 237 11.83 -0.04 3.51
C GLY A 237 11.96 0.98 4.63
N THR A 238 13.18 1.43 4.85
CA THR A 238 13.62 2.28 5.95
C THR A 238 12.90 3.65 5.92
N ASN A 239 12.50 4.15 7.09
CA ASN A 239 11.85 5.46 7.29
C ASN A 239 10.50 5.68 6.60
N ARG A 240 9.99 4.73 5.81
CA ARG A 240 8.71 4.85 5.11
C ARG A 240 7.53 4.75 6.09
N ALA A 241 6.47 5.51 5.82
CA ALA A 241 5.28 5.52 6.66
C ALA A 241 4.67 4.13 6.87
N CYS A 242 4.60 3.29 5.81
CA CYS A 242 4.03 1.95 5.95
C CYS A 242 4.80 1.10 6.96
N THR A 243 6.14 1.13 6.90
CA THR A 243 7.01 0.41 7.84
C THR A 243 6.77 0.91 9.27
N ARG A 244 6.89 2.22 9.48
CA ARG A 244 6.80 2.84 10.80
C ARG A 244 5.43 2.62 11.46
N LEU A 245 4.34 2.76 10.70
CA LEU A 245 2.98 2.60 11.22
C LEU A 245 2.67 1.13 11.58
N MET A 246 3.12 0.16 10.77
CA MET A 246 2.95 -1.26 11.11
C MET A 246 3.80 -1.67 12.32
N GLU A 247 5.00 -1.10 12.47
CA GLU A 247 5.88 -1.33 13.64
C GLU A 247 5.32 -0.74 14.94
N MET A 248 4.49 0.30 14.88
CA MET A 248 3.85 0.90 16.07
C MET A 248 2.85 -0.05 16.74
N ALA A 249 2.21 -0.94 15.97
CA ALA A 249 1.21 -1.88 16.47
C ALA A 249 1.31 -3.23 15.73
N PRO A 250 2.33 -4.05 16.05
CA PRO A 250 2.59 -5.30 15.36
C PRO A 250 1.37 -6.22 15.33
N GLY A 251 1.00 -6.69 14.13
CA GLY A 251 -0.16 -7.58 13.91
C GLY A 251 -1.54 -6.93 14.05
N ARG A 252 -1.61 -5.63 14.38
CA ARG A 252 -2.88 -4.90 14.60
C ARG A 252 -3.19 -3.92 13.47
N ILE A 253 -2.17 -3.38 12.80
CA ILE A 253 -2.32 -2.40 11.71
C ILE A 253 -1.62 -2.93 10.47
N PHE A 254 -2.37 -3.19 9.42
CA PHE A 254 -1.85 -3.22 8.06
C PHE A 254 -2.03 -1.84 7.44
N VAL A 255 -1.00 -1.30 6.78
CA VAL A 255 -1.12 -0.06 6.02
C VAL A 255 -0.30 -0.11 4.73
N LYS A 256 -0.87 0.40 3.64
CA LYS A 256 -0.19 0.46 2.36
C LYS A 256 -0.45 1.78 1.64
N THR A 257 0.65 2.45 1.30
CA THR A 257 0.62 3.65 0.46
C THR A 257 0.45 3.28 -1.02
N GLY A 258 -0.34 4.10 -1.71
CA GLY A 258 -0.39 4.23 -3.17
C GLY A 258 0.17 5.60 -3.58
N ALA A 259 0.65 5.70 -4.83
CA ALA A 259 1.03 6.99 -5.41
C ALA A 259 -0.16 7.95 -5.46
N GLU A 260 0.10 9.24 -5.70
CA GLU A 260 -0.94 10.27 -5.80
C GLU A 260 -1.83 10.34 -4.54
N GLY A 261 -1.22 10.30 -3.35
CA GLY A 261 -1.92 10.60 -2.09
C GLY A 261 -2.94 9.55 -1.65
N VAL A 262 -2.82 8.31 -2.12
CA VAL A 262 -3.69 7.20 -1.72
C VAL A 262 -3.10 6.43 -0.54
N PHE A 263 -3.93 6.08 0.43
CA PHE A 263 -3.59 5.11 1.47
C PHE A 263 -4.74 4.16 1.71
N VAL A 264 -4.40 2.92 2.03
CA VAL A 264 -5.34 1.94 2.57
C VAL A 264 -4.80 1.36 3.86
N ALA A 265 -5.70 0.97 4.75
CA ALA A 265 -5.36 0.22 5.95
C ALA A 265 -6.40 -0.86 6.22
N ALA A 266 -5.99 -1.88 6.97
CA ALA A 266 -6.86 -2.97 7.39
C ALA A 266 -6.56 -3.31 8.85
N LEU A 267 -7.59 -3.44 9.67
CA LEU A 267 -7.49 -3.57 11.12
C LEU A 267 -8.16 -4.87 11.59
N PRO A 268 -7.38 -5.96 11.79
CA PRO A 268 -7.90 -7.27 12.20
C PRO A 268 -8.78 -7.26 13.44
N GLU A 269 -8.36 -6.51 14.46
CA GLU A 269 -9.05 -6.43 15.75
C GLU A 269 -10.47 -5.87 15.63
N PHE A 270 -10.71 -4.96 14.67
CA PHE A 270 -11.99 -4.29 14.49
C PHE A 270 -12.78 -4.78 13.28
N GLY A 271 -12.19 -5.61 12.42
CA GLY A 271 -12.82 -6.01 11.16
C GLY A 271 -12.99 -4.85 10.17
N LEU A 272 -12.14 -3.82 10.26
CA LEU A 272 -12.28 -2.58 9.50
C LEU A 272 -11.28 -2.49 8.35
N GLY A 273 -11.72 -1.86 7.27
CA GLY A 273 -10.90 -1.38 6.17
C GLY A 273 -11.02 0.12 6.02
N ILE A 274 -9.92 0.76 5.61
CA ILE A 274 -9.81 2.21 5.48
C ILE A 274 -9.27 2.53 4.09
N ALA A 275 -9.81 3.56 3.45
CA ALA A 275 -9.25 4.14 2.24
C ALA A 275 -9.24 5.67 2.29
N ILE A 276 -8.17 6.26 1.81
CA ILE A 276 -7.88 7.69 1.90
C ILE A 276 -7.38 8.17 0.54
N LYS A 277 -7.82 9.35 0.13
CA LYS A 277 -7.33 10.07 -1.04
C LYS A 277 -7.08 11.53 -0.70
N CYS A 278 -5.83 11.98 -0.79
CA CYS A 278 -5.46 13.39 -0.81
C CYS A 278 -5.50 13.91 -2.27
N ASP A 279 -6.25 14.97 -2.54
CA ASP A 279 -6.57 15.42 -3.90
C ASP A 279 -5.33 15.79 -4.73
N ASP A 280 -4.40 16.51 -4.12
CA ASP A 280 -3.16 16.99 -4.75
C ASP A 280 -2.02 15.97 -4.76
N GLY A 281 -2.28 14.75 -4.27
CA GLY A 281 -1.33 13.66 -4.25
C GLY A 281 -0.20 13.79 -3.22
N ALA A 282 -0.23 14.81 -2.35
CA ALA A 282 0.87 15.10 -1.44
C ALA A 282 1.07 14.01 -0.38
N THR A 283 2.22 13.33 -0.42
CA THR A 283 2.60 12.28 0.55
C THR A 283 2.55 12.77 1.99
N ARG A 284 3.01 14.00 2.25
CA ARG A 284 3.02 14.55 3.62
C ARG A 284 1.62 14.66 4.22
N ALA A 285 0.61 14.90 3.39
CA ALA A 285 -0.76 15.04 3.80
C ALA A 285 -1.43 13.67 3.94
N SER A 286 -1.25 12.77 2.97
CA SER A 286 -1.84 11.43 3.04
C SER A 286 -1.29 10.60 4.20
N GLU A 287 -0.01 10.77 4.56
CA GLU A 287 0.59 10.20 5.77
C GLU A 287 -0.03 10.75 7.06
N ALA A 288 -0.28 12.05 7.13
CA ALA A 288 -0.93 12.67 8.28
C ALA A 288 -2.39 12.22 8.41
N MET A 289 -3.13 12.14 7.29
CA MET A 289 -4.52 11.68 7.26
C MET A 289 -4.66 10.25 7.77
N VAL A 290 -3.84 9.30 7.29
CA VAL A 290 -3.94 7.90 7.73
C VAL A 290 -3.61 7.74 9.20
N ALA A 291 -2.59 8.43 9.69
CA ALA A 291 -2.22 8.37 11.10
C ALA A 291 -3.28 8.99 12.01
N ALA A 292 -3.89 10.12 11.63
CA ALA A 292 -4.96 10.74 12.39
C ALA A 292 -6.19 9.82 12.50
N VAL A 293 -6.61 9.21 11.39
CA VAL A 293 -7.74 8.26 11.38
C VAL A 293 -7.46 7.05 12.26
N LEU A 294 -6.24 6.48 12.17
CA LEU A 294 -5.82 5.38 13.04
C LEU A 294 -5.84 5.80 14.52
N ALA A 295 -5.34 7.00 14.86
CA ALA A 295 -5.33 7.49 16.23
C ALA A 295 -6.75 7.53 16.83
N ARG A 296 -7.74 8.00 16.05
CA ARG A 296 -9.14 8.04 16.49
C ARG A 296 -9.75 6.65 16.69
N ILE A 297 -9.44 5.68 15.84
CA ILE A 297 -9.90 4.29 16.00
C ILE A 297 -9.28 3.65 17.25
N PHE A 298 -7.99 3.91 17.49
CA PHE A 298 -7.25 3.37 18.64
C PHE A 298 -7.34 4.25 19.89
N ARG A 299 -8.33 5.15 20.01
CA ARG A 299 -8.50 6.09 21.14
C ARG A 299 -8.62 5.47 22.53
N ASN A 300 -8.88 4.16 22.61
CA ASN A 300 -8.94 3.42 23.88
C ASN A 300 -7.57 2.85 24.30
N ASP A 301 -6.55 3.00 23.45
CA ASP A 301 -5.15 2.64 23.68
C ASP A 301 -4.32 3.92 23.67
N ALA A 302 -4.26 4.60 24.83
CA ALA A 302 -3.68 5.94 24.95
C ALA A 302 -2.20 6.02 24.50
N GLU A 303 -1.43 4.93 24.65
CA GLU A 303 -0.03 4.90 24.20
C GLU A 303 0.05 4.88 22.67
N LEU A 304 -0.73 4.01 22.02
CA LEU A 304 -0.77 3.90 20.57
C LEU A 304 -1.39 5.14 19.92
N GLU A 305 -2.51 5.64 20.44
CA GLU A 305 -3.14 6.89 20.04
C GLU A 305 -2.10 8.03 20.04
N SER A 306 -1.37 8.20 21.15
CA SER A 306 -0.36 9.25 21.28
C SER A 306 0.81 9.10 20.28
N LYS A 307 1.23 7.87 19.94
CA LYS A 307 2.24 7.62 18.90
C LYS A 307 1.73 8.00 17.51
N LEU A 308 0.48 7.68 17.21
CA LEU A 308 -0.16 7.98 15.93
C LEU A 308 -0.43 9.47 15.77
N ASP A 309 -0.91 10.16 16.81
CA ASP A 309 -1.10 11.61 16.79
C ASP A 309 0.23 12.35 16.55
N ARG A 310 1.32 11.96 17.23
CA ARG A 310 2.66 12.53 16.95
C ARG A 310 3.20 12.24 15.55
N PHE A 311 2.74 11.17 14.91
CA PHE A 311 3.09 10.89 13.52
C PHE A 311 2.29 11.77 12.57
N ALA A 312 1.01 12.00 12.90
CA ALA A 312 0.08 12.79 12.11
C ALA A 312 0.38 14.29 12.18
N ASP A 313 0.63 14.80 13.39
CA ASP A 313 1.02 16.17 13.69
C ASP A 313 2.54 16.24 13.86
N ARG A 314 3.24 16.65 12.80
CA ARG A 314 4.71 16.59 12.74
C ARG A 314 5.35 17.92 12.41
N GLU A 315 6.41 18.21 13.14
CA GLU A 315 7.32 19.30 12.84
C GLU A 315 8.11 19.05 11.56
N MET A 316 8.25 20.09 10.75
CA MET A 316 9.21 20.16 9.67
C MET A 316 10.47 20.86 10.17
N ARG A 317 11.62 20.21 10.01
CA ARG A 317 12.93 20.73 10.43
C ARG A 317 13.82 21.00 9.22
N ASN A 318 14.59 22.09 9.27
CA ASN A 318 15.57 22.39 8.24
C ASN A 318 16.87 21.60 8.47
N TRP A 319 17.84 21.76 7.57
CA TRP A 319 19.14 21.08 7.64
C TRP A 319 19.98 21.41 8.88
N ASN A 320 19.69 22.52 9.57
CA ASN A 320 20.32 22.90 10.85
C ASN A 320 19.50 22.42 12.07
N GLY A 321 18.46 21.59 11.85
CA GLY A 321 17.62 21.03 12.91
C GLY A 321 16.57 21.99 13.48
N ILE A 322 16.42 23.19 12.92
CA ILE A 322 15.46 24.20 13.39
C ILE A 322 14.07 23.86 12.85
N THR A 323 13.08 23.81 13.73
CA THR A 323 11.66 23.69 13.36
C THR A 323 11.24 24.94 12.60
N TYR A 324 10.81 24.78 11.35
CA TYR A 324 10.38 25.89 10.51
C TYR A 324 8.90 25.85 10.18
N GLY A 325 8.21 24.73 10.39
CA GLY A 325 6.76 24.62 10.20
C GLY A 325 6.20 23.32 10.74
N VAL A 326 4.90 23.12 10.58
CA VAL A 326 4.18 21.94 11.09
C VAL A 326 3.22 21.44 10.02
N VAL A 327 3.08 20.13 9.88
CA VAL A 327 2.00 19.49 9.13
C VAL A 327 1.04 18.93 10.17
N SER A 328 -0.20 19.41 10.19
CA SER A 328 -1.17 19.03 11.22
C SER A 328 -2.53 18.64 10.60
N PRO A 329 -3.16 17.53 11.04
CA PRO A 329 -4.51 17.19 10.62
C PRO A 329 -5.51 18.26 11.08
N ALA A 330 -6.50 18.57 10.25
CA ALA A 330 -7.56 19.51 10.61
C ALA A 330 -8.54 18.89 11.63
N ASP A 331 -9.29 19.75 12.34
CA ASP A 331 -10.25 19.35 13.39
C ASP A 331 -11.23 18.26 12.95
N ILE A 332 -11.64 18.28 11.68
CA ILE A 332 -12.52 17.27 11.09
C ILE A 332 -11.95 15.84 11.18
N LEU A 333 -10.63 15.67 11.30
CA LEU A 333 -9.99 14.38 11.56
C LEU A 333 -9.65 14.17 13.04
N THR A 334 -9.16 15.19 13.75
CA THR A 334 -8.72 15.05 15.16
C THR A 334 -9.88 14.93 16.14
N GLU A 335 -11.06 15.45 15.79
CA GLU A 335 -12.30 15.34 16.57
C GLU A 335 -13.23 14.24 16.04
N ALA A 336 -12.82 13.49 15.01
CA ALA A 336 -13.66 12.46 14.40
C ALA A 336 -14.01 11.36 15.39
N ASN A 337 -15.30 11.10 15.55
CA ASN A 337 -15.81 10.00 16.38
C ASN A 337 -15.97 8.74 15.51
N ILE A 338 -14.92 7.92 15.47
CA ILE A 338 -14.89 6.65 14.71
C ILE A 338 -15.04 5.50 15.71
N ASN A 339 -16.27 5.00 15.89
CA ASN A 339 -16.59 3.84 16.74
C ASN A 339 -17.34 2.79 15.95
#